data_AF-A0A178J8U6-F1
#
_entry.id   AF-A0A178J8U6-F1
#
_cell.length_a   1.000
_cell.length_b   1.000
_cell.length_c   1.000
_cell.angle_alpha   90.00
_cell.angle_beta   90.00
_cell.angle_gamma   90.00
#
_symmetry.space_group_name_H-M   'P 1'
#
loop_
_entity.id
_entity.type
_entity.pdbx_description
1 polymer ?
#
loop_
_entity_poly.entity_id
_entity_poly.type
_entity_poly.pdbx_seq_one_letter_code
_entity_poly.pdbx_strand_id
1 'polypeptide(L)'
;MKALRNPAAVIILLALQACSTSTTIKDSESKPVVQASLDKPDTIKPQTFVMRGEVVLGHEVRSITPCGSNQQYWLDISDDRFHQALKLVRSPYAPLYGEVIGHLETGQADGFVADYSARFVVDSINLLSAENPKRCDQALKPTRAFGNEPFWSIDFASNALTFQKIGEDKRQLALSSSRIESDRRRYQFEGGSLELNQRSCVDGMSDSLYGWSATLELEGNSYQGCATLSNQDATQDWTGLYQAASTKSSNFSVALKIFPDHSATTTYSYTTGEADSVESGYWQQLNKDQIQVVMTRHQQQALLSERIFTRDGYQLSASQEKVGSLIYPIADGGLTLFKAQQDTQSATSKATSNPQAIPSSAEFNPKVDNAIREYFKSDNIDPTDTKYRWLEYDLNGDGNKELLVQLNWCGSGGCTLLLFENQQQQWQFSSRITLVRTPINLGLEQTNGWQDLILFVSGGGATPNQHVLKYQGDSYPLNPSSAPVANYDQISPIQLFSDGQTPHQQGVVM
;
A
#
# COMPACT_ATOMS: atom_id res chain seq x y z
N MET A 1 -5.43 64.43 69.64
CA MET A 1 -4.21 64.78 68.88
C MET A 1 -3.88 63.60 67.97
N LYS A 2 -3.59 63.90 66.68
CA LYS A 2 -2.70 63.20 65.72
C LYS A 2 -2.03 61.91 66.22
N ALA A 3 -1.75 60.85 65.47
CA ALA A 3 -1.93 60.45 64.07
C ALA A 3 -1.13 59.14 63.89
N LEU A 4 -1.59 58.23 63.02
CA LEU A 4 -0.78 57.41 62.08
C LEU A 4 0.48 56.66 62.59
N ARG A 5 0.49 55.31 62.51
CA ARG A 5 0.92 54.56 61.29
C ARG A 5 0.87 53.02 61.52
N ASN A 6 0.55 52.32 60.44
CA ASN A 6 0.22 50.89 60.29
C ASN A 6 1.16 49.85 60.98
N PRO A 7 0.61 48.68 61.36
CA PRO A 7 1.39 47.48 61.64
C PRO A 7 1.66 46.69 60.35
N ALA A 8 2.91 46.26 60.14
CA ALA A 8 3.24 45.21 59.18
C ALA A 8 2.98 43.85 59.86
N ALA A 9 1.89 43.18 59.47
CA ALA A 9 1.60 41.81 59.86
C ALA A 9 1.82 40.90 58.65
N VAL A 10 2.80 40.00 58.78
CA VAL A 10 3.13 38.93 57.85
C VAL A 10 1.98 37.92 57.84
N ILE A 11 1.29 37.77 56.71
CA ILE A 11 0.32 36.70 56.48
C ILE A 11 1.00 35.61 55.64
N ILE A 12 1.16 34.45 56.26
CA ILE A 12 1.63 33.21 55.64
C ILE A 12 0.51 32.71 54.71
N LEU A 13 0.71 32.75 53.39
CA LEU A 13 -0.16 32.09 52.43
C LEU A 13 0.12 30.57 52.42
N LEU A 14 -0.82 29.80 52.95
CA LEU A 14 -0.95 28.37 52.70
C LEU A 14 -1.52 28.18 51.28
N ALA A 15 -0.66 27.85 50.31
CA ALA A 15 -1.10 27.36 49.01
C ALA A 15 -1.49 25.87 49.14
N LEU A 16 -2.79 25.59 49.10
CA LEU A 16 -3.33 24.26 48.85
C LEU A 16 -2.99 23.87 47.40
N GLN A 17 -1.97 23.03 47.22
CA GLN A 17 -1.79 22.31 45.97
C GLN A 17 -2.78 21.15 45.92
N ALA A 18 -3.86 21.33 45.15
CA ALA A 18 -4.68 20.22 44.70
C ALA A 18 -3.91 19.49 43.59
N CYS A 19 -3.49 18.26 43.86
CA CYS A 19 -2.95 17.37 42.83
C CYS A 19 -4.08 17.00 41.86
N SER A 20 -4.14 17.66 40.71
CA SER A 20 -4.84 17.14 39.54
C SER A 20 -4.06 15.94 38.99
N THR A 21 -4.48 14.73 39.34
CA THR A 21 -4.01 13.51 38.68
C THR A 21 -4.62 13.46 37.28
N SER A 22 -3.91 14.00 36.31
CA SER A 22 -4.12 13.66 34.90
C SER A 22 -3.75 12.19 34.72
N THR A 23 -4.75 11.31 34.64
CA THR A 23 -4.57 9.93 34.19
C THR A 23 -4.12 9.98 32.73
N THR A 24 -2.80 9.94 32.54
CA THR A 24 -2.18 9.57 31.28
C THR A 24 -2.70 8.20 30.89
N ILE A 25 -3.30 8.11 29.71
CA ILE A 25 -3.54 6.85 29.01
C ILE A 25 -2.18 6.21 28.84
N LYS A 26 -1.86 5.24 29.71
CA LYS A 26 -0.73 4.35 29.47
C LYS A 26 -1.14 3.46 28.30
N ASP A 27 -0.46 3.64 27.18
CA ASP A 27 -0.38 2.64 26.14
C ASP A 27 -0.22 1.26 26.77
N SER A 28 -1.03 0.32 26.29
CA SER A 28 -0.89 -1.09 26.63
C SER A 28 0.56 -1.48 26.45
N GLU A 29 1.18 -2.05 27.49
CA GLU A 29 2.49 -2.70 27.40
C GLU A 29 2.45 -3.69 26.23
N SER A 30 3.05 -3.32 25.10
CA SER A 30 3.16 -4.19 23.94
C SER A 30 4.10 -5.32 24.31
N LYS A 31 3.57 -6.54 24.47
CA LYS A 31 4.41 -7.74 24.47
C LYS A 31 5.35 -7.68 23.25
N PRO A 32 6.66 -7.98 23.40
CA PRO A 32 7.57 -7.97 22.28
C PRO A 32 7.04 -8.91 21.19
N VAL A 33 6.93 -8.41 19.96
CA VAL A 33 6.52 -9.22 18.80
C VAL A 33 7.59 -10.29 18.61
N VAL A 34 7.24 -11.55 18.83
CA VAL A 34 8.15 -12.67 18.58
C VAL A 34 8.36 -12.75 17.08
N GLN A 35 9.60 -12.50 16.64
CA GLN A 35 9.97 -12.68 15.24
C GLN A 35 9.97 -14.17 14.89
N ALA A 36 9.33 -14.51 13.78
CA ALA A 36 9.34 -15.84 13.20
C ALA A 36 10.71 -16.15 12.59
N SER A 37 11.13 -17.41 12.70
CA SER A 37 12.41 -17.90 12.17
C SER A 37 12.28 -19.35 11.70
N LEU A 38 12.96 -19.68 10.61
CA LEU A 38 13.02 -21.03 10.04
C LEU A 38 13.63 -22.04 11.02
N ASP A 39 14.57 -21.61 11.87
CA ASP A 39 15.21 -22.45 12.89
C ASP A 39 14.28 -22.80 14.05
N LYS A 40 13.15 -22.08 14.18
CA LYS A 40 12.13 -22.29 15.23
C LYS A 40 10.74 -22.38 14.60
N PRO A 41 10.37 -23.51 13.98
CA PRO A 41 9.12 -23.65 13.25
C PRO A 41 7.86 -23.27 14.04
N ASP A 42 7.83 -23.51 15.35
CA ASP A 42 6.69 -23.16 16.23
C ASP A 42 6.41 -21.64 16.30
N THR A 43 7.36 -20.80 15.86
CA THR A 43 7.21 -19.34 15.76
C THR A 43 6.55 -18.91 14.45
N ILE A 44 6.48 -19.78 13.45
CA ILE A 44 5.88 -19.52 12.14
C ILE A 44 4.38 -19.75 12.26
N LYS A 45 3.65 -18.71 12.67
CA LYS A 45 2.19 -18.74 12.83
C LYS A 45 1.57 -17.75 11.85
N PRO A 46 1.01 -18.24 10.73
CA PRO A 46 0.30 -17.38 9.79
C PRO A 46 -0.82 -16.59 10.44
N GLN A 47 -0.95 -15.33 10.06
CA GLN A 47 -2.13 -14.53 10.39
C GLN A 47 -3.23 -14.82 9.38
N THR A 48 -4.46 -14.86 9.87
CA THR A 48 -5.62 -15.06 9.01
C THR A 48 -5.89 -13.81 8.18
N PHE A 49 -6.25 -13.99 6.92
CA PHE A 49 -6.67 -12.92 6.02
C PHE A 49 -7.98 -13.28 5.33
N VAL A 50 -8.67 -12.29 4.75
CA VAL A 50 -9.91 -12.52 4.01
C VAL A 50 -9.61 -12.73 2.53
N MET A 51 -10.11 -13.82 1.98
CA MET A 51 -10.08 -14.12 0.55
C MET A 51 -11.49 -14.01 -0.01
N ARG A 52 -11.66 -13.13 -1.00
CA ARG A 52 -12.89 -12.99 -1.79
C ARG A 52 -12.71 -13.71 -3.11
N GLY A 53 -13.70 -14.48 -3.56
CA GLY A 53 -13.56 -15.22 -4.80
C GLY A 53 -14.78 -15.98 -5.24
N GLU A 54 -14.63 -16.65 -6.37
CA GLU A 54 -15.55 -17.67 -6.85
C GLU A 54 -15.23 -18.99 -6.14
N VAL A 55 -16.22 -19.55 -5.46
CA VAL A 55 -16.13 -20.81 -4.71
C VAL A 55 -16.89 -21.90 -5.47
N VAL A 56 -16.22 -23.01 -5.77
CA VAL A 56 -16.82 -24.19 -6.39
C VAL A 56 -16.72 -25.36 -5.43
N LEU A 57 -17.88 -25.94 -5.09
CA LEU A 57 -17.99 -27.06 -4.17
C LEU A 57 -18.62 -28.26 -4.87
N GLY A 58 -17.96 -29.40 -4.77
CA GLY A 58 -18.43 -30.69 -5.27
C GLY A 58 -17.76 -31.85 -4.52
N HIS A 59 -18.05 -33.08 -4.96
CA HIS A 59 -17.47 -34.27 -4.33
C HIS A 59 -15.97 -34.39 -4.56
N GLU A 60 -15.47 -33.92 -5.71
CA GLU A 60 -14.06 -34.05 -6.13
C GLU A 60 -13.33 -32.71 -6.25
N VAL A 61 -14.05 -31.59 -6.10
CA VAL A 61 -13.49 -30.24 -6.15
C VAL A 61 -13.97 -29.41 -4.98
N ARG A 62 -13.03 -28.77 -4.29
CA ARG A 62 -13.29 -27.72 -3.31
C ARG A 62 -12.30 -26.64 -3.61
N SER A 63 -12.73 -25.61 -4.33
CA SER A 63 -11.81 -24.57 -4.79
C SER A 63 -12.34 -23.17 -4.53
N ILE A 64 -11.39 -22.25 -4.40
CA ILE A 64 -11.64 -20.81 -4.46
C ILE A 64 -10.71 -20.19 -5.49
N THR A 65 -11.28 -19.39 -6.38
CA THR A 65 -10.55 -18.54 -7.34
C THR A 65 -10.66 -17.10 -6.83
N PRO A 66 -9.58 -16.48 -6.33
CA PRO A 66 -9.64 -15.11 -5.84
C PRO A 66 -10.14 -14.15 -6.90
N CYS A 67 -10.89 -13.12 -6.49
CA CYS A 67 -11.40 -12.12 -7.40
C CYS A 67 -10.28 -11.45 -8.21
N GLY A 68 -10.42 -11.43 -9.54
CA GLY A 68 -9.42 -10.84 -10.45
C GLY A 68 -8.18 -11.71 -10.69
N SER A 69 -8.19 -12.98 -10.23
CA SER A 69 -7.09 -13.92 -10.40
C SER A 69 -7.47 -15.09 -11.31
N ASN A 70 -6.43 -15.70 -11.90
CA ASN A 70 -6.51 -17.01 -12.56
C ASN A 70 -5.93 -18.13 -11.67
N GLN A 71 -5.45 -17.78 -10.48
CA GLN A 71 -4.95 -18.73 -9.48
C GLN A 71 -6.13 -19.39 -8.78
N GLN A 72 -5.96 -20.66 -8.43
CA GLN A 72 -6.94 -21.41 -7.65
C GLN A 72 -6.26 -22.01 -6.44
N TYR A 73 -6.98 -22.01 -5.32
CA TYR A 73 -6.57 -22.67 -4.09
C TYR A 73 -7.55 -23.78 -3.75
N TRP A 74 -7.04 -24.88 -3.19
CA TRP A 74 -7.88 -25.90 -2.61
C TRP A 74 -8.51 -25.35 -1.33
N LEU A 75 -9.83 -25.31 -1.28
CA LEU A 75 -10.56 -24.79 -0.14
C LEU A 75 -10.72 -25.89 0.92
N ASP A 76 -9.92 -25.81 1.97
CA ASP A 76 -9.99 -26.71 3.10
C ASP A 76 -10.96 -26.18 4.16
N ILE A 77 -12.17 -26.72 4.10
CA ILE A 77 -13.31 -26.31 4.92
C ILE A 77 -13.81 -27.52 5.72
N SER A 78 -14.11 -27.30 7.00
CA SER A 78 -14.67 -28.33 7.90
C SER A 78 -15.97 -28.93 7.34
N ASP A 79 -16.23 -30.21 7.59
CA ASP A 79 -17.39 -30.93 7.07
C ASP A 79 -18.74 -30.27 7.41
N ASP A 80 -18.92 -29.75 8.63
CA ASP A 80 -20.16 -29.05 9.02
C ASP A 80 -20.43 -27.83 8.12
N ARG A 81 -19.43 -26.97 7.94
CA ARG A 81 -19.53 -25.79 7.08
C ARG A 81 -19.66 -26.18 5.60
N PHE A 82 -19.00 -27.24 5.16
CA PHE A 82 -19.15 -27.78 3.81
C PHE A 82 -20.61 -28.18 3.54
N HIS A 83 -21.24 -28.91 4.47
CA HIS A 83 -22.65 -29.27 4.36
C HIS A 83 -23.59 -28.07 4.40
N GLN A 84 -23.28 -27.03 5.19
CA GLN A 84 -24.05 -25.77 5.17
C GLN A 84 -23.92 -25.04 3.83
N ALA A 85 -22.70 -24.95 3.29
CA ALA A 85 -22.44 -24.30 2.00
C ALA A 85 -23.08 -25.05 0.82
N LEU A 86 -23.06 -26.39 0.83
CA LEU A 86 -23.71 -27.22 -0.19
C LEU A 86 -25.22 -26.96 -0.32
N LYS A 87 -25.90 -26.54 0.76
CA LYS A 87 -27.33 -26.17 0.70
C LYS A 87 -27.61 -24.96 -0.19
N LEU A 88 -26.61 -24.11 -0.43
CA LEU A 88 -26.71 -22.95 -1.32
C LEU A 88 -26.48 -23.32 -2.79
N VAL A 89 -25.85 -24.46 -3.06
CA VAL A 89 -25.45 -24.87 -4.41
C VAL A 89 -26.68 -25.35 -5.19
N ARG A 90 -27.11 -24.55 -6.18
CA ARG A 90 -28.34 -24.81 -6.96
C ARG A 90 -28.22 -25.94 -7.99
N SER A 91 -27.01 -26.21 -8.48
CA SER A 91 -26.69 -27.32 -9.38
C SER A 91 -25.25 -27.77 -9.16
N PRO A 92 -24.87 -29.02 -9.49
CA PRO A 92 -23.51 -29.49 -9.32
C PRO A 92 -22.49 -28.51 -9.91
N TYR A 93 -21.46 -28.17 -9.11
CA TYR A 93 -20.39 -27.25 -9.48
C TYR A 93 -20.84 -25.83 -9.83
N ALA A 94 -22.06 -25.42 -9.46
CA ALA A 94 -22.48 -24.03 -9.60
C ALA A 94 -21.59 -23.12 -8.74
N PRO A 95 -21.03 -22.04 -9.30
CA PRO A 95 -20.18 -21.13 -8.55
C PRO A 95 -20.98 -20.36 -7.51
N LEU A 96 -20.42 -20.25 -6.31
CA LEU A 96 -20.86 -19.34 -5.27
C LEU A 96 -19.89 -18.15 -5.23
N TYR A 97 -20.37 -16.99 -4.80
CA TYR A 97 -19.47 -15.96 -4.32
C TYR A 97 -19.13 -16.22 -2.86
N GLY A 98 -17.85 -16.26 -2.52
CA GLY A 98 -17.36 -16.49 -1.17
C GLY A 98 -16.43 -15.41 -0.67
N GLU A 99 -16.57 -15.10 0.61
CA GLU A 99 -15.66 -14.33 1.43
C GLU A 99 -15.30 -15.23 2.62
N VAL A 100 -14.09 -15.80 2.58
CA VAL A 100 -13.59 -16.74 3.59
C VAL A 100 -12.39 -16.15 4.29
N ILE A 101 -12.24 -16.43 5.58
CA ILE A 101 -11.13 -15.95 6.40
C ILE A 101 -10.32 -17.17 6.83
N GLY A 102 -9.02 -17.13 6.62
CA GLY A 102 -8.18 -18.30 6.77
C GLY A 102 -6.71 -18.00 6.52
N HIS A 103 -5.93 -19.07 6.36
CA HIS A 103 -4.50 -19.03 6.07
C HIS A 103 -4.11 -20.08 5.03
N LEU A 104 -2.91 -19.97 4.47
CA LEU A 104 -2.42 -20.88 3.44
C LEU A 104 -1.48 -21.94 4.02
N GLU A 105 -1.65 -23.17 3.54
CA GLU A 105 -0.74 -24.28 3.81
C GLU A 105 -0.32 -24.95 2.50
N THR A 106 0.90 -25.49 2.47
CA THR A 106 1.36 -26.31 1.35
C THR A 106 0.51 -27.56 1.20
N GLY A 107 0.05 -27.83 -0.02
CA GLY A 107 -0.70 -29.04 -0.35
C GLY A 107 0.09 -30.31 -0.05
N GLN A 108 -0.62 -31.39 0.30
CA GLN A 108 -0.01 -32.72 0.34
C GLN A 108 0.31 -33.16 -1.10
N ALA A 109 1.40 -33.92 -1.29
CA ALA A 109 1.89 -34.30 -2.62
C ALA A 109 0.97 -35.27 -3.40
N ASP A 110 -0.15 -35.72 -2.79
CA ASP A 110 -1.02 -36.75 -3.34
C ASP A 110 -2.50 -36.29 -3.39
N GLY A 111 -3.25 -36.82 -4.36
CA GLY A 111 -4.70 -36.60 -4.52
C GLY A 111 -5.08 -35.32 -5.27
N PHE A 112 -6.36 -34.94 -5.22
CA PHE A 112 -6.92 -33.77 -5.93
C PHE A 112 -6.27 -32.43 -5.56
N VAL A 113 -5.52 -32.38 -4.45
CA VAL A 113 -4.85 -31.17 -3.95
C VAL A 113 -3.55 -30.86 -4.70
N ALA A 114 -2.92 -31.87 -5.32
CA ALA A 114 -1.60 -31.75 -5.95
C ALA A 114 -1.53 -30.75 -7.13
N ASP A 115 -2.68 -30.47 -7.75
CA ASP A 115 -2.80 -29.52 -8.86
C ASP A 115 -2.84 -28.06 -8.39
N TYR A 116 -3.02 -27.82 -7.09
CA TYR A 116 -3.16 -26.48 -6.51
C TYR A 116 -1.83 -25.99 -5.92
N SER A 117 -1.57 -24.69 -6.06
CA SER A 117 -0.36 -24.06 -5.51
C SER A 117 -0.31 -24.10 -3.98
N ALA A 118 -1.48 -24.08 -3.33
CA ALA A 118 -1.64 -24.19 -1.88
C ALA A 118 -3.09 -24.59 -1.50
N ARG A 119 -3.27 -24.99 -0.25
CA ARG A 119 -4.57 -25.13 0.42
C ARG A 119 -4.87 -23.85 1.20
N PHE A 120 -6.09 -23.35 1.09
CA PHE A 120 -6.62 -22.30 1.95
C PHE A 120 -7.43 -22.95 3.08
N VAL A 121 -6.87 -22.95 4.28
CA VAL A 121 -7.51 -23.47 5.49
C VAL A 121 -8.51 -22.45 6.01
N VAL A 122 -9.80 -22.78 5.94
CA VAL A 122 -10.90 -21.87 6.29
C VAL A 122 -11.13 -21.86 7.80
N ASP A 123 -10.61 -20.84 8.48
CA ASP A 123 -10.88 -20.58 9.89
C ASP A 123 -12.30 -20.07 10.12
N SER A 124 -12.84 -19.26 9.21
CA SER A 124 -14.23 -18.81 9.24
C SER A 124 -14.78 -18.40 7.88
N ILE A 125 -16.11 -18.43 7.73
CA ILE A 125 -16.81 -17.85 6.58
C ILE A 125 -17.23 -16.44 7.00
N ASN A 126 -17.05 -15.44 6.13
CA ASN A 126 -17.66 -14.12 6.30
C ASN A 126 -19.00 -14.06 5.56
N LEU A 127 -19.02 -14.52 4.30
CA LEU A 127 -20.19 -14.58 3.45
C LEU A 127 -20.03 -15.70 2.40
N LEU A 128 -21.07 -16.49 2.17
CA LEU A 128 -21.23 -17.32 0.98
C LEU A 128 -22.59 -17.01 0.36
N SER A 129 -22.66 -16.82 -0.96
CA SER A 129 -23.90 -16.41 -1.62
C SER A 129 -24.04 -17.02 -3.01
N ALA A 130 -25.22 -17.58 -3.30
CA ALA A 130 -25.60 -18.07 -4.62
C ALA A 130 -26.34 -17.02 -5.47
N GLU A 131 -26.66 -15.85 -4.91
CA GLU A 131 -27.54 -14.87 -5.54
C GLU A 131 -26.94 -14.22 -6.79
N ASN A 132 -25.63 -13.96 -6.79
CA ASN A 132 -24.95 -13.32 -7.91
C ASN A 132 -23.48 -13.76 -7.98
N PRO A 133 -23.08 -14.53 -9.00
CA PRO A 133 -21.69 -14.96 -9.17
C PRO A 133 -20.73 -13.81 -9.55
N LYS A 134 -21.22 -12.67 -10.09
CA LYS A 134 -20.39 -11.51 -10.47
C LYS A 134 -20.11 -10.54 -9.31
N ARG A 135 -20.13 -11.00 -8.07
CA ARG A 135 -19.87 -10.14 -6.88
C ARG A 135 -18.41 -9.70 -6.74
N CYS A 136 -17.48 -10.30 -7.51
CA CYS A 136 -16.10 -9.84 -7.57
C CYS A 136 -15.94 -8.40 -8.08
N ASP A 137 -16.85 -7.93 -8.94
CA ASP A 137 -16.83 -6.56 -9.48
C ASP A 137 -17.38 -5.52 -8.49
N GLN A 138 -17.88 -5.95 -7.32
CA GLN A 138 -18.40 -5.04 -6.31
C GLN A 138 -17.27 -4.42 -5.49
N ALA A 139 -17.46 -3.13 -5.16
CA ALA A 139 -16.61 -2.40 -4.23
C ALA A 139 -16.47 -3.16 -2.90
N LEU A 140 -15.31 -3.00 -2.27
CA LEU A 140 -15.05 -3.49 -0.93
C LEU A 140 -16.09 -2.91 0.04
N LYS A 141 -16.58 -3.75 0.94
CA LYS A 141 -17.59 -3.41 1.92
C LYS A 141 -16.96 -3.37 3.31
N PRO A 142 -17.27 -2.35 4.11
CA PRO A 142 -16.91 -2.35 5.51
C PRO A 142 -17.72 -3.40 6.27
N THR A 143 -17.40 -3.57 7.55
CA THR A 143 -18.24 -4.33 8.47
C THR A 143 -19.67 -3.79 8.45
N ARG A 144 -20.65 -4.68 8.51
CA ARG A 144 -22.08 -4.34 8.50
C ARG A 144 -22.86 -5.32 9.37
N ALA A 145 -23.87 -4.83 10.07
CA ALA A 145 -24.87 -5.65 10.75
C ALA A 145 -26.26 -5.28 10.28
N PHE A 146 -27.18 -6.24 10.20
CA PHE A 146 -28.52 -6.00 9.68
C PHE A 146 -29.49 -7.11 10.11
N GLY A 147 -30.78 -6.80 10.14
CA GLY A 147 -31.85 -7.77 10.36
C GLY A 147 -33.12 -7.37 9.62
N ASN A 148 -34.02 -8.34 9.44
CA ASN A 148 -35.18 -8.21 8.55
C ASN A 148 -36.52 -8.06 9.28
N GLU A 149 -36.62 -8.48 10.54
CA GLU A 149 -37.87 -8.46 11.33
C GLU A 149 -37.63 -7.95 12.76
N PRO A 150 -37.80 -6.64 13.03
CA PRO A 150 -38.03 -5.55 12.08
C PRO A 150 -36.79 -5.26 11.22
N PHE A 151 -36.95 -4.53 10.11
CA PHE A 151 -35.80 -4.13 9.29
C PHE A 151 -34.91 -3.11 10.01
N TRP A 152 -33.62 -3.41 10.11
CA TRP A 152 -32.59 -2.50 10.63
C TRP A 152 -31.24 -2.78 9.98
N SER A 153 -30.38 -1.77 9.92
CA SER A 153 -28.97 -1.96 9.57
C SER A 153 -28.04 -1.00 10.28
N ILE A 154 -26.81 -1.45 10.51
CA ILE A 154 -25.68 -0.67 10.98
C ILE A 154 -24.55 -0.78 9.98
N ASP A 155 -24.13 0.36 9.44
CA ASP A 155 -22.93 0.49 8.62
C ASP A 155 -21.78 1.08 9.46
N PHE A 156 -20.59 0.49 9.34
CA PHE A 156 -19.42 0.93 10.10
C PHE A 156 -18.61 1.98 9.33
N ALA A 157 -18.33 3.10 9.98
CA ALA A 157 -17.36 4.12 9.56
C ALA A 157 -16.25 4.25 10.61
N SER A 158 -15.14 4.94 10.28
CA SER A 158 -13.89 4.92 11.06
C SER A 158 -14.05 5.17 12.56
N ASN A 159 -14.99 6.04 12.97
CA ASN A 159 -15.25 6.38 14.38
C ASN A 159 -16.76 6.39 14.77
N ALA A 160 -17.64 5.93 13.89
CA ALA A 160 -19.09 6.00 14.12
C ALA A 160 -19.83 4.85 13.46
N LEU A 161 -20.96 4.47 14.06
CA LEU A 161 -21.91 3.53 13.47
C LEU A 161 -23.09 4.32 12.89
N THR A 162 -23.46 4.03 11.66
CA THR A 162 -24.67 4.62 11.06
C THR A 162 -25.82 3.63 11.19
N PHE A 163 -26.75 3.90 12.09
CA PHE A 163 -27.97 3.13 12.26
C PHE A 163 -29.07 3.61 11.31
N GLN A 164 -29.78 2.66 10.71
CA GLN A 164 -30.87 2.91 9.79
C GLN A 164 -32.03 1.94 10.02
N LYS A 165 -33.25 2.48 10.05
CA LYS A 165 -34.51 1.73 9.95
C LYS A 165 -35.28 2.18 8.71
N ILE A 166 -36.19 1.32 8.24
CA ILE A 166 -37.07 1.69 7.14
C ILE A 166 -38.04 2.79 7.59
N GLY A 167 -38.14 3.88 6.82
CA GLY A 167 -39.02 5.00 7.12
C GLY A 167 -38.52 5.98 8.19
N GLU A 168 -37.28 5.81 8.69
CA GLU A 168 -36.66 6.71 9.67
C GLU A 168 -35.36 7.31 9.11
N ASP A 169 -34.97 8.49 9.62
CA ASP A 169 -33.70 9.13 9.27
C ASP A 169 -32.50 8.34 9.82
N LYS A 170 -31.38 8.39 9.11
CA LYS A 170 -30.13 7.75 9.55
C LYS A 170 -29.63 8.41 10.84
N ARG A 171 -29.30 7.60 11.83
CA ARG A 171 -28.76 8.06 13.12
C ARG A 171 -27.28 7.70 13.23
N GLN A 172 -26.45 8.68 13.56
CA GLN A 172 -25.04 8.44 13.90
C GLN A 172 -24.94 8.04 15.37
N LEU A 173 -24.26 6.93 15.65
CA LEU A 173 -23.96 6.44 16.99
C LEU A 173 -22.45 6.53 17.19
N ALA A 174 -22.02 7.49 18.02
CA ALA A 174 -20.61 7.66 18.35
C ALA A 174 -20.14 6.52 19.25
N LEU A 175 -19.05 5.85 18.86
CA LEU A 175 -18.48 4.75 19.63
C LEU A 175 -17.82 5.29 20.91
N SER A 176 -18.25 4.78 22.07
CA SER A 176 -17.62 5.07 23.36
C SER A 176 -16.50 4.09 23.69
N SER A 177 -16.66 2.82 23.32
CA SER A 177 -15.61 1.81 23.42
C SER A 177 -15.87 0.64 22.46
N SER A 178 -14.82 -0.11 22.15
CA SER A 178 -14.91 -1.35 21.40
C SER A 178 -13.98 -2.41 21.99
N ARG A 179 -14.38 -3.68 21.86
CA ARG A 179 -13.55 -4.85 22.18
C ARG A 179 -13.71 -5.86 21.07
N ILE A 180 -12.62 -6.15 20.37
CA ILE A 180 -12.58 -7.02 19.20
C ILE A 180 -11.79 -8.26 19.57
N GLU A 181 -12.47 -9.40 19.57
CA GLU A 181 -11.92 -10.75 19.76
C GLU A 181 -12.17 -11.53 18.45
N SER A 182 -11.50 -12.67 18.27
CA SER A 182 -11.58 -13.45 17.02
C SER A 182 -13.00 -13.95 16.72
N ASP A 183 -13.72 -14.35 17.78
CA ASP A 183 -15.05 -14.96 17.74
C ASP A 183 -16.17 -14.01 18.21
N ARG A 184 -15.81 -12.83 18.75
CA ARG A 184 -16.77 -11.91 19.36
C ARG A 184 -16.31 -10.46 19.24
N ARG A 185 -17.21 -9.56 18.82
CA ARG A 185 -16.95 -8.11 18.72
C ARG A 185 -18.02 -7.35 19.47
N ARG A 186 -17.61 -6.50 20.41
CA ARG A 186 -18.52 -5.68 21.23
C ARG A 186 -18.25 -4.21 21.00
N TYR A 187 -19.31 -3.45 20.74
CA TYR A 187 -19.27 -2.02 20.51
C TYR A 187 -20.25 -1.35 21.48
N GLN A 188 -19.79 -0.34 22.20
CA GLN A 188 -20.60 0.45 23.11
C GLN A 188 -20.75 1.85 22.56
N PHE A 189 -21.92 2.45 22.74
CA PHE A 189 -22.23 3.82 22.35
C PHE A 189 -23.31 4.38 23.29
N GLU A 190 -23.61 5.67 23.17
CA GLU A 190 -24.64 6.29 23.99
C GLU A 190 -26.01 5.64 23.71
N GLY A 191 -26.68 5.16 24.77
CA GLY A 191 -28.01 4.56 24.68
C GLY A 191 -28.04 3.10 24.20
N GLY A 192 -26.90 2.41 24.03
CA GLY A 192 -26.93 1.02 23.59
C GLY A 192 -25.60 0.32 23.35
N SER A 193 -25.68 -0.88 22.78
CA SER A 193 -24.54 -1.70 22.40
C SER A 193 -24.82 -2.58 21.19
N LEU A 194 -23.79 -2.88 20.39
CA LEU A 194 -23.83 -3.84 19.30
C LEU A 194 -22.85 -4.97 19.60
N GLU A 195 -23.33 -6.20 19.54
CA GLU A 195 -22.53 -7.40 19.68
C GLU A 195 -22.60 -8.27 18.43
N LEU A 196 -21.43 -8.63 17.88
CA LEU A 196 -21.29 -9.58 16.79
C LEU A 196 -20.66 -10.86 17.33
N ASN A 197 -21.25 -12.01 17.03
CA ASN A 197 -20.73 -13.32 17.42
C ASN A 197 -20.48 -14.17 16.17
N GLN A 198 -19.32 -14.83 16.12
CA GLN A 198 -18.93 -15.69 15.01
C GLN A 198 -19.75 -17.00 15.06
N ARG A 199 -20.83 -17.01 14.29
CA ARG A 199 -21.72 -18.16 14.12
C ARG A 199 -22.51 -17.99 12.83
N SER A 200 -22.75 -19.11 12.15
CA SER A 200 -23.57 -19.17 10.96
C SER A 200 -24.92 -18.46 11.18
N CYS A 201 -25.25 -17.56 10.27
CA CYS A 201 -26.48 -16.78 10.28
C CYS A 201 -27.09 -16.78 8.87
N VAL A 202 -28.40 -16.96 8.79
CA VAL A 202 -29.18 -16.84 7.56
C VAL A 202 -30.24 -15.80 7.81
N ASP A 203 -30.47 -14.93 6.83
CA ASP A 203 -31.39 -13.80 6.97
C ASP A 203 -32.84 -14.16 6.58
N GLY A 204 -33.05 -15.40 6.12
CA GLY A 204 -34.35 -15.96 5.74
C GLY A 204 -34.90 -15.49 4.40
N MET A 205 -34.26 -14.51 3.74
CA MET A 205 -34.73 -13.90 2.49
C MET A 205 -33.74 -14.06 1.33
N SER A 206 -32.46 -14.29 1.63
CA SER A 206 -31.40 -14.43 0.64
C SER A 206 -30.91 -15.87 0.54
N ASP A 207 -30.42 -16.26 -0.64
CA ASP A 207 -29.62 -17.48 -0.80
C ASP A 207 -28.17 -17.20 -0.36
N SER A 208 -28.01 -16.73 0.88
CA SER A 208 -26.72 -16.39 1.46
C SER A 208 -26.56 -16.93 2.89
N LEU A 209 -25.34 -17.37 3.19
CA LEU A 209 -24.87 -17.76 4.51
C LEU A 209 -23.89 -16.69 5.02
N TYR A 210 -24.22 -16.10 6.15
CA TYR A 210 -23.41 -15.10 6.83
C TYR A 210 -22.62 -15.72 7.98
N GLY A 211 -21.39 -15.27 8.15
CA GLY A 211 -20.47 -15.76 9.17
C GLY A 211 -20.75 -15.33 10.60
N TRP A 212 -21.55 -14.28 10.75
CA TRP A 212 -21.74 -13.60 12.02
C TRP A 212 -23.21 -13.36 12.29
N SER A 213 -23.61 -13.55 13.55
CA SER A 213 -24.89 -13.05 14.07
C SER A 213 -24.67 -11.71 14.77
N ALA A 214 -25.66 -10.84 14.70
CA ALA A 214 -25.66 -9.54 15.35
C ALA A 214 -26.80 -9.42 16.37
N THR A 215 -26.49 -8.87 17.53
CA THR A 215 -27.44 -8.43 18.54
C THR A 215 -27.21 -6.95 18.84
N LEU A 216 -28.23 -6.14 18.61
CA LEU A 216 -28.20 -4.70 18.87
C LEU A 216 -29.19 -4.37 19.99
N GLU A 217 -28.69 -3.75 21.05
CA GLU A 217 -29.50 -3.12 22.08
C GLU A 217 -29.45 -1.60 21.87
N LEU A 218 -30.60 -0.96 21.66
CA LEU A 218 -30.68 0.49 21.44
C LEU A 218 -31.95 1.05 22.09
N GLU A 219 -31.78 1.97 23.04
CA GLU A 219 -32.88 2.68 23.73
C GLU A 219 -33.93 1.74 24.33
N GLY A 220 -33.49 0.59 24.84
CA GLY A 220 -34.36 -0.44 25.44
C GLY A 220 -34.99 -1.43 24.46
N ASN A 221 -34.69 -1.31 23.16
CA ASN A 221 -35.10 -2.29 22.14
C ASN A 221 -33.96 -3.25 21.81
N SER A 222 -34.28 -4.53 21.66
CA SER A 222 -33.36 -5.58 21.22
C SER A 222 -33.65 -5.97 19.77
N TYR A 223 -32.62 -5.98 18.94
CA TYR A 223 -32.69 -6.39 17.54
C TYR A 223 -31.74 -7.54 17.29
N GLN A 224 -32.21 -8.52 16.50
CA GLN A 224 -31.42 -9.67 16.08
C GLN A 224 -31.23 -9.64 14.57
N GLY A 225 -30.11 -10.19 14.11
CA GLY A 225 -29.78 -10.19 12.69
C GLY A 225 -28.48 -10.92 12.36
N CYS A 226 -28.00 -10.70 11.14
CA CYS A 226 -26.72 -11.19 10.66
C CYS A 226 -25.72 -10.04 10.53
N ALA A 227 -24.45 -10.40 10.36
CA ALA A 227 -23.39 -9.45 10.08
C ALA A 227 -22.35 -10.03 9.12
N THR A 228 -21.63 -9.13 8.49
CA THR A 228 -20.39 -9.39 7.76
C THR A 228 -19.32 -8.49 8.32
N LEU A 229 -18.11 -9.02 8.48
CA LEU A 229 -16.91 -8.22 8.68
C LEU A 229 -16.52 -7.54 7.37
N SER A 230 -15.63 -6.54 7.46
CA SER A 230 -15.02 -5.96 6.27
C SER A 230 -14.39 -7.06 5.42
N ASN A 231 -14.67 -7.01 4.13
CA ASN A 231 -14.12 -7.94 3.15
C ASN A 231 -12.82 -7.42 2.52
N GLN A 232 -12.20 -6.41 3.13
CA GLN A 232 -10.89 -5.92 2.75
C GLN A 232 -9.81 -6.77 3.40
N ASP A 233 -8.91 -7.29 2.57
CA ASP A 233 -7.70 -7.92 3.04
C ASP A 233 -6.71 -6.86 3.54
N ALA A 234 -6.40 -6.95 4.84
CA ALA A 234 -5.50 -6.04 5.53
C ALA A 234 -4.03 -6.25 5.17
N THR A 235 -3.68 -7.37 4.52
CA THR A 235 -2.31 -7.72 4.15
C THR A 235 -1.89 -7.18 2.78
N GLN A 236 -2.80 -6.56 2.05
CA GLN A 236 -2.57 -6.08 0.68
C GLN A 236 -1.46 -5.03 0.54
N ASP A 237 -1.06 -4.38 1.65
CA ASP A 237 0.08 -3.45 1.70
C ASP A 237 1.43 -4.13 1.38
N TRP A 238 1.53 -5.45 1.55
CA TRP A 238 2.69 -6.26 1.18
C TRP A 238 2.78 -6.53 -0.32
N THR A 239 1.70 -6.38 -1.07
CA THR A 239 1.70 -6.66 -2.51
C THR A 239 2.60 -5.68 -3.27
N GLY A 240 3.20 -6.16 -4.35
CA GLY A 240 4.14 -5.37 -5.14
C GLY A 240 5.24 -6.22 -5.76
N LEU A 241 6.09 -5.54 -6.51
CA LEU A 241 7.30 -6.12 -7.07
C LEU A 241 8.47 -5.66 -6.19
N TYR A 242 9.32 -6.57 -5.76
CA TYR A 242 10.49 -6.30 -4.93
C TYR A 242 11.73 -6.79 -5.67
N GLN A 243 12.74 -5.95 -5.86
CA GLN A 243 13.88 -6.26 -6.73
C GLN A 243 15.22 -5.94 -6.09
N ALA A 244 16.25 -6.67 -6.52
CA ALA A 244 17.63 -6.40 -6.19
C ALA A 244 18.56 -6.75 -7.35
N ALA A 245 19.61 -5.96 -7.52
CA ALA A 245 20.76 -6.30 -8.34
C ALA A 245 21.89 -6.80 -7.42
N SER A 246 22.62 -7.83 -7.84
CA SER A 246 23.77 -8.31 -7.06
C SER A 246 24.85 -7.23 -6.94
N THR A 247 25.34 -7.03 -5.71
CA THR A 247 26.43 -6.08 -5.43
C THR A 247 27.81 -6.62 -5.81
N LYS A 248 27.91 -7.93 -6.10
CA LYS A 248 29.16 -8.61 -6.49
C LYS A 248 29.21 -8.99 -7.97
N SER A 249 28.06 -9.10 -8.62
CA SER A 249 27.93 -9.44 -10.04
C SER A 249 26.91 -8.53 -10.70
N SER A 250 27.36 -7.62 -11.57
CA SER A 250 26.49 -6.75 -12.37
C SER A 250 25.56 -7.49 -13.33
N ASN A 251 25.68 -8.81 -13.40
CA ASN A 251 25.04 -9.67 -14.38
C ASN A 251 23.93 -10.54 -13.79
N PHE A 252 23.55 -10.33 -12.52
CA PHE A 252 22.53 -11.12 -11.84
C PHE A 252 21.55 -10.22 -11.08
N SER A 253 20.25 -10.47 -11.25
CA SER A 253 19.19 -9.81 -10.49
C SER A 253 18.16 -10.81 -9.97
N VAL A 254 17.54 -10.44 -8.85
CA VAL A 254 16.46 -11.20 -8.22
C VAL A 254 15.24 -10.31 -8.10
N ALA A 255 14.07 -10.82 -8.48
CA ALA A 255 12.81 -10.13 -8.37
C ALA A 255 11.76 -11.03 -7.69
N LEU A 256 11.22 -10.61 -6.56
CA LEU A 256 10.07 -11.22 -5.90
C LEU A 256 8.81 -10.41 -6.23
N LYS A 257 7.83 -11.02 -6.90
CA LYS A 257 6.51 -10.44 -7.09
C LYS A 257 5.53 -11.06 -6.12
N ILE A 258 4.90 -10.21 -5.31
CA ILE A 258 3.88 -10.54 -4.32
C ILE A 258 2.53 -10.07 -4.89
N PHE A 259 1.63 -10.99 -5.20
CA PHE A 259 0.36 -10.67 -5.86
C PHE A 259 -0.79 -10.51 -4.84
N PRO A 260 -1.80 -9.68 -5.15
CA PRO A 260 -3.04 -9.53 -4.35
C PRO A 260 -3.81 -10.82 -4.08
N ASP A 261 -3.63 -11.84 -4.90
CA ASP A 261 -4.30 -13.13 -4.79
C ASP A 261 -3.54 -14.13 -3.90
N HIS A 262 -2.57 -13.65 -3.12
CA HIS A 262 -1.67 -14.45 -2.29
C HIS A 262 -0.71 -15.38 -3.05
N SER A 263 -0.63 -15.28 -4.37
CA SER A 263 0.42 -15.95 -5.14
C SER A 263 1.72 -15.15 -5.09
N ALA A 264 2.85 -15.84 -5.26
CA ALA A 264 4.17 -15.23 -5.30
C ALA A 264 5.02 -15.84 -6.41
N THR A 265 5.94 -15.03 -6.96
CA THR A 265 6.90 -15.49 -7.96
C THR A 265 8.27 -14.89 -7.66
N THR A 266 9.31 -15.72 -7.67
CA THR A 266 10.70 -15.26 -7.63
C THR A 266 11.35 -15.51 -8.98
N THR A 267 11.87 -14.46 -9.61
CA THR A 267 12.60 -14.51 -10.89
C THR A 267 14.06 -14.22 -10.66
N TYR A 268 14.92 -15.07 -11.21
CA TYR A 268 16.37 -14.93 -11.25
C TYR A 268 16.79 -14.67 -12.69
N SER A 269 17.39 -13.51 -12.94
CA SER A 269 17.77 -13.09 -14.29
C SER A 269 19.28 -12.92 -14.43
N TYR A 270 19.80 -13.33 -15.58
CA TYR A 270 21.22 -13.27 -15.91
C TYR A 270 21.44 -12.45 -17.18
N THR A 271 22.35 -11.48 -17.16
CA THR A 271 22.66 -10.64 -18.35
C THR A 271 23.54 -11.35 -19.37
N THR A 272 23.97 -12.58 -19.08
CA THR A 272 24.84 -13.43 -19.92
C THR A 272 24.09 -14.19 -21.02
N GLY A 273 22.78 -13.96 -21.18
CA GLY A 273 21.95 -14.56 -22.22
C GLY A 273 21.34 -15.93 -21.86
N GLU A 274 21.49 -16.36 -20.61
CA GLU A 274 20.78 -17.52 -20.06
C GLU A 274 19.29 -17.19 -19.87
N ALA A 275 18.43 -18.22 -19.92
CA ALA A 275 17.01 -18.03 -19.64
C ALA A 275 16.78 -17.76 -18.16
N ASP A 276 15.83 -16.87 -17.86
CA ASP A 276 15.42 -16.59 -16.49
C ASP A 276 14.96 -17.86 -15.77
N SER A 277 15.38 -18.03 -14.52
CA SER A 277 14.82 -19.06 -13.66
C SER A 277 13.65 -18.50 -12.85
N VAL A 278 12.54 -19.23 -12.83
CA VAL A 278 11.30 -18.77 -12.18
C VAL A 278 10.82 -19.80 -11.16
N GLU A 279 10.67 -19.35 -9.93
CA GLU A 279 9.99 -20.04 -8.85
C GLU A 279 8.58 -19.46 -8.68
N SER A 280 7.59 -20.30 -8.43
CA SER A 280 6.21 -19.88 -8.16
C SER A 280 5.65 -20.58 -6.93
N GLY A 281 4.83 -19.87 -6.16
CA GLY A 281 4.11 -20.41 -5.02
C GLY A 281 3.19 -19.36 -4.41
N TYR A 282 3.23 -19.19 -3.09
CA TYR A 282 2.34 -18.31 -2.35
C TYR A 282 3.05 -17.50 -1.26
N TRP A 283 2.35 -16.51 -0.71
CA TRP A 283 2.82 -15.73 0.44
C TRP A 283 1.71 -15.49 1.45
N GLN A 284 2.11 -15.26 2.71
CA GLN A 284 1.19 -14.88 3.79
C GLN A 284 1.90 -14.13 4.90
N GLN A 285 1.16 -13.28 5.62
CA GLN A 285 1.69 -12.51 6.74
C GLN A 285 1.86 -13.37 7.99
N LEU A 286 2.99 -13.22 8.69
CA LEU A 286 3.24 -13.85 10.00
C LEU A 286 3.05 -12.86 11.14
N ASN A 287 3.47 -11.61 10.92
CA ASN A 287 3.27 -10.49 11.84
C ASN A 287 3.41 -9.15 11.10
N LYS A 288 3.33 -8.02 11.81
CA LYS A 288 3.38 -6.68 11.22
C LYS A 288 4.64 -6.38 10.38
N ASP A 289 5.74 -7.09 10.66
CA ASP A 289 7.05 -6.85 10.06
C ASP A 289 7.53 -8.04 9.22
N GLN A 290 6.84 -9.18 9.22
CA GLN A 290 7.31 -10.39 8.53
C GLN A 290 6.23 -11.10 7.71
N ILE A 291 6.66 -11.57 6.55
CA ILE A 291 5.89 -12.45 5.67
C ILE A 291 6.64 -13.76 5.45
N GLN A 292 5.87 -14.83 5.26
CA GLN A 292 6.34 -16.11 4.76
C GLN A 292 6.11 -16.16 3.25
N VAL A 293 7.12 -16.59 2.50
CA VAL A 293 7.03 -16.84 1.07
C VAL A 293 7.43 -18.28 0.84
N VAL A 294 6.51 -19.06 0.26
CA VAL A 294 6.70 -20.48 0.01
C VAL A 294 6.60 -20.72 -1.49
N MET A 295 7.69 -21.16 -2.10
CA MET A 295 7.74 -21.57 -3.50
C MET A 295 7.47 -23.07 -3.57
N THR A 296 6.59 -23.49 -4.47
CA THR A 296 6.17 -24.89 -4.65
C THR A 296 6.59 -25.47 -5.99
N ARG A 297 6.96 -24.60 -6.95
CA ARG A 297 7.45 -24.99 -8.28
C ARG A 297 8.68 -24.19 -8.66
N HIS A 298 9.63 -24.83 -9.34
CA HIS A 298 10.78 -24.22 -10.00
C HIS A 298 10.83 -24.71 -11.45
N GLN A 299 10.70 -23.81 -12.43
CA GLN A 299 10.62 -24.18 -13.86
C GLN A 299 9.63 -25.33 -14.14
N GLN A 300 8.44 -25.27 -13.53
CA GLN A 300 7.38 -26.29 -13.58
C GLN A 300 7.64 -27.61 -12.84
N GLN A 301 8.81 -27.80 -12.24
CA GLN A 301 9.11 -28.96 -11.40
C GLN A 301 8.76 -28.67 -9.93
N ALA A 302 8.29 -29.68 -9.20
CA ALA A 302 7.98 -29.52 -7.78
C ALA A 302 9.26 -29.25 -6.99
N LEU A 303 9.29 -28.10 -6.31
CA LEU A 303 10.37 -27.70 -5.42
C LEU A 303 9.74 -26.94 -4.27
N LEU A 304 9.86 -27.47 -3.05
CA LEU A 304 9.41 -26.78 -1.86
C LEU A 304 10.56 -25.97 -1.26
N SER A 305 10.47 -24.66 -1.40
CA SER A 305 11.37 -23.68 -0.78
C SER A 305 10.59 -22.68 0.07
N GLU A 306 11.12 -22.34 1.23
CA GLU A 306 10.50 -21.46 2.21
C GLU A 306 11.49 -20.36 2.64
N ARG A 307 11.06 -19.10 2.56
CA ARG A 307 11.82 -17.92 3.00
C ARG A 307 10.93 -17.05 3.89
N ILE A 308 11.50 -16.53 4.98
CA ILE A 308 10.85 -15.52 5.82
C ILE A 308 11.50 -14.18 5.53
N PHE A 309 10.72 -13.23 5.03
CA PHE A 309 11.17 -11.87 4.78
C PHE A 309 10.76 -10.95 5.92
N THR A 310 11.70 -10.12 6.36
CA THR A 310 11.46 -9.03 7.32
C THR A 310 11.46 -7.69 6.59
N ARG A 311 10.45 -6.86 6.84
CA ARG A 311 10.27 -5.54 6.23
C ARG A 311 10.89 -4.44 7.07
N ASP A 312 11.62 -3.57 6.41
CA ASP A 312 12.10 -2.29 6.94
C ASP A 312 11.84 -1.19 5.90
N GLY A 313 10.83 -0.36 6.13
CA GLY A 313 10.33 0.58 5.14
C GLY A 313 9.94 -0.10 3.81
N TYR A 314 10.67 0.22 2.74
CA TYR A 314 10.47 -0.35 1.40
C TYR A 314 11.31 -1.60 1.12
N GLN A 315 12.09 -2.05 2.09
CA GLN A 315 13.03 -3.17 1.95
C GLN A 315 12.41 -4.46 2.53
N LEU A 316 12.61 -5.59 1.84
CA LEU A 316 12.41 -6.95 2.34
C LEU A 316 13.75 -7.66 2.46
N SER A 317 14.02 -8.28 3.60
CA SER A 317 15.28 -9.00 3.82
C SER A 317 15.05 -10.41 4.34
N ALA A 318 15.80 -11.38 3.80
CA ALA A 318 15.84 -12.77 4.24
C ALA A 318 17.29 -13.24 4.32
N SER A 319 17.71 -13.82 5.45
CA SER A 319 19.07 -14.33 5.63
C SER A 319 19.21 -15.83 5.39
N GLN A 320 18.09 -16.55 5.39
CA GLN A 320 18.04 -18.00 5.30
C GLN A 320 16.91 -18.43 4.35
N GLU A 321 17.09 -19.62 3.80
CA GLU A 321 16.11 -20.33 3.00
C GLU A 321 16.04 -21.78 3.47
N LYS A 322 14.85 -22.36 3.50
CA LYS A 322 14.65 -23.77 3.77
C LYS A 322 14.19 -24.47 2.51
N VAL A 323 14.96 -25.47 2.07
CA VAL A 323 14.63 -26.32 0.91
C VAL A 323 14.39 -27.73 1.40
N GLY A 324 13.16 -28.23 1.26
CA GLY A 324 12.73 -29.46 1.91
C GLY A 324 12.86 -29.37 3.43
N SER A 325 13.72 -30.21 4.03
CA SER A 325 13.98 -30.22 5.49
C SER A 325 15.24 -29.48 5.91
N LEU A 326 16.03 -28.97 4.96
CA LEU A 326 17.35 -28.38 5.22
C LEU A 326 17.27 -26.85 5.14
N ILE A 327 17.89 -26.18 6.12
CA ILE A 327 17.99 -24.71 6.18
C ILE A 327 19.40 -24.31 5.74
N TYR A 328 19.46 -23.37 4.80
CA TYR A 328 20.69 -22.83 4.24
C TYR A 328 20.77 -21.32 4.50
N PRO A 329 21.95 -20.77 4.85
CA PRO A 329 22.17 -19.34 4.75
C PRO A 329 22.12 -18.92 3.28
N ILE A 330 21.44 -17.80 2.99
CA ILE A 330 21.51 -17.18 1.67
C ILE A 330 22.88 -16.52 1.54
N ALA A 331 23.52 -16.68 0.37
CA ALA A 331 24.86 -16.18 0.12
C ALA A 331 24.98 -14.65 0.33
N ASP A 332 26.22 -14.17 0.51
CA ASP A 332 26.57 -12.75 0.54
C ASP A 332 25.87 -11.88 1.60
N GLY A 333 25.44 -12.49 2.71
CA GLY A 333 24.82 -11.79 3.84
C GLY A 333 23.29 -11.76 3.79
N GLY A 334 22.67 -12.42 2.81
CA GLY A 334 21.22 -12.52 2.68
C GLY A 334 20.68 -11.95 1.37
N LEU A 335 19.39 -12.14 1.14
CA LEU A 335 18.65 -11.52 0.07
C LEU A 335 17.98 -10.25 0.60
N THR A 336 18.29 -9.12 0.00
CA THR A 336 17.66 -7.83 0.31
C THR A 336 17.02 -7.27 -0.96
N LEU A 337 15.70 -7.09 -0.94
CA LEU A 337 14.88 -6.65 -2.08
C LEU A 337 14.20 -5.31 -1.77
N PHE A 338 14.04 -4.46 -2.77
CA PHE A 338 13.41 -3.14 -2.64
C PHE A 338 12.09 -3.08 -3.41
N LYS A 339 11.02 -2.58 -2.79
CA LYS A 339 9.69 -2.44 -3.41
C LYS A 339 9.74 -1.46 -4.58
N ALA A 340 9.51 -1.95 -5.79
CA ALA A 340 9.15 -1.15 -6.96
C ALA A 340 7.76 -0.55 -6.71
N GLN A 341 7.63 0.77 -6.80
CA GLN A 341 6.32 1.43 -6.65
C GLN A 341 5.37 0.97 -7.81
N GLN A 342 4.06 1.08 -7.63
CA GLN A 342 3.06 0.69 -8.63
C GLN A 342 2.43 1.95 -9.23
N ASP A 343 2.58 2.16 -10.55
CA ASP A 343 1.84 3.15 -11.31
C ASP A 343 0.40 2.64 -11.57
N THR A 344 -0.61 3.20 -10.90
CA THR A 344 -2.02 3.02 -11.31
C THR A 344 -2.37 4.00 -12.43
N GLN A 345 -2.52 3.50 -13.67
CA GLN A 345 -3.70 3.64 -14.54
C GLN A 345 -3.46 3.10 -15.97
N SER A 346 -4.55 2.65 -16.59
CA SER A 346 -4.67 1.69 -17.68
C SER A 346 -4.02 2.00 -19.05
N ALA A 347 -3.43 0.94 -19.63
CA ALA A 347 -3.37 0.56 -21.05
C ALA A 347 -3.07 1.62 -22.13
N THR A 348 -1.83 1.67 -22.61
CA THR A 348 -1.40 1.11 -23.92
C THR A 348 0.11 1.26 -24.14
N SER A 349 0.76 0.16 -24.55
CA SER A 349 2.07 0.05 -25.21
C SER A 349 3.34 0.71 -24.64
N LYS A 350 4.27 -0.16 -24.21
CA LYS A 350 5.75 -0.08 -24.28
C LYS A 350 6.45 1.14 -23.66
N ALA A 351 6.90 0.98 -22.41
CA ALA A 351 8.31 1.03 -21.98
C ALA A 351 8.36 0.86 -20.45
N THR A 352 9.41 0.23 -19.95
CA THR A 352 9.81 0.09 -18.54
C THR A 352 9.67 1.39 -17.74
N SER A 353 8.78 1.48 -16.74
CA SER A 353 8.83 2.54 -15.71
C SER A 353 9.18 1.96 -14.34
N ASN A 354 10.37 2.32 -13.85
CA ASN A 354 10.67 2.35 -12.43
C ASN A 354 9.97 3.61 -11.89
N PRO A 355 9.07 3.54 -10.91
CA PRO A 355 8.30 4.71 -10.45
C PRO A 355 9.12 5.68 -9.60
N GLN A 356 10.28 5.24 -9.09
CA GLN A 356 11.30 6.15 -8.57
C GLN A 356 12.03 6.87 -9.71
N ALA A 357 11.71 6.58 -10.96
CA ALA A 357 12.39 7.08 -12.14
C ALA A 357 11.33 7.64 -13.10
N ILE A 358 10.92 8.89 -12.88
CA ILE A 358 9.88 9.58 -13.65
C ILE A 358 10.47 10.07 -14.98
N PRO A 359 10.09 9.46 -16.12
CA PRO A 359 10.66 9.85 -17.40
C PRO A 359 10.07 11.19 -17.85
N SER A 360 10.81 11.91 -18.68
CA SER A 360 10.29 13.07 -19.38
C SER A 360 9.54 12.68 -20.66
N SER A 361 8.67 13.56 -21.12
CA SER A 361 7.89 13.43 -22.36
C SER A 361 8.43 14.36 -23.44
N ALA A 362 8.40 13.87 -24.69
CA ALA A 362 8.53 14.68 -25.90
C ALA A 362 7.24 14.64 -26.74
N GLU A 363 6.11 14.27 -26.13
CA GLU A 363 4.81 14.37 -26.76
C GLU A 363 4.29 15.81 -26.69
N PHE A 364 3.72 16.32 -27.78
CA PHE A 364 3.16 17.66 -27.81
C PHE A 364 1.91 17.73 -26.92
N ASN A 365 1.89 18.69 -25.99
CA ASN A 365 0.74 19.00 -25.16
C ASN A 365 0.41 20.50 -25.30
N PRO A 366 -0.79 20.88 -25.77
CA PRO A 366 -1.12 22.28 -26.03
C PRO A 366 -1.12 23.16 -24.77
N LYS A 367 -1.38 22.61 -23.58
CA LYS A 367 -1.31 23.37 -22.32
C LYS A 367 0.13 23.68 -21.94
N VAL A 368 1.02 22.70 -22.10
CA VAL A 368 2.47 22.85 -21.84
C VAL A 368 3.06 23.85 -22.82
N ASP A 369 2.75 23.71 -24.11
CA ASP A 369 3.22 24.63 -25.15
C ASP A 369 2.77 26.08 -24.87
N ASN A 370 1.51 26.27 -24.47
CA ASN A 370 0.99 27.60 -24.12
C ASN A 370 1.71 28.22 -22.92
N ALA A 371 1.95 27.46 -21.85
CA ALA A 371 2.67 27.95 -20.67
C ALA A 371 4.09 28.44 -21.02
N ILE A 372 4.78 27.71 -21.89
CA ILE A 372 6.13 28.11 -22.34
C ILE A 372 6.07 29.37 -23.22
N ARG A 373 5.09 29.48 -24.13
CA ARG A 373 4.91 30.68 -24.97
C ARG A 373 4.55 31.92 -24.15
N GLU A 374 3.75 31.77 -23.10
CA GLU A 374 3.42 32.86 -22.19
C GLU A 374 4.68 33.37 -21.46
N TYR A 375 5.52 32.46 -20.97
CA TYR A 375 6.83 32.81 -20.41
C TYR A 375 7.71 33.54 -21.42
N PHE A 376 7.89 33.01 -22.63
CA PHE A 376 8.69 33.67 -23.67
C PHE A 376 8.17 35.04 -24.08
N LYS A 377 6.85 35.21 -24.14
CA LYS A 377 6.25 36.52 -24.40
C LYS A 377 6.52 37.51 -23.27
N SER A 378 6.44 37.06 -22.01
CA SER A 378 6.69 37.92 -20.84
C SER A 378 8.15 38.40 -20.77
N ASP A 379 9.09 37.57 -21.20
CA ASP A 379 10.53 37.86 -21.20
C ASP A 379 11.06 38.38 -22.56
N ASN A 380 10.18 38.60 -23.54
CA ASN A 380 10.53 39.04 -24.90
C ASN A 380 11.56 38.13 -25.59
N ILE A 381 11.36 36.82 -25.47
CA ILE A 381 12.19 35.76 -26.05
C ILE A 381 11.55 35.26 -27.34
N ASP A 382 12.37 35.10 -28.39
CA ASP A 382 11.97 34.44 -29.63
C ASP A 382 12.02 32.91 -29.46
N PRO A 383 10.90 32.17 -29.62
CA PRO A 383 10.87 30.71 -29.51
C PRO A 383 11.60 29.98 -30.64
N THR A 384 12.02 30.66 -31.71
CA THR A 384 12.59 30.02 -32.91
C THR A 384 13.73 29.06 -32.54
N ASP A 385 13.72 27.88 -33.17
CA ASP A 385 14.67 26.77 -32.93
C ASP A 385 14.69 26.18 -31.51
N THR A 386 13.74 26.57 -30.64
CA THR A 386 13.62 26.00 -29.31
C THR A 386 12.96 24.63 -29.35
N LYS A 387 13.59 23.66 -28.71
CA LYS A 387 13.03 22.33 -28.44
C LYS A 387 12.91 22.11 -26.96
N TYR A 388 11.88 21.38 -26.54
CA TYR A 388 11.67 21.07 -25.13
C TYR A 388 11.26 19.62 -24.87
N ARG A 389 11.54 19.17 -23.65
CA ARG A 389 10.96 17.99 -23.00
C ARG A 389 10.33 18.41 -21.69
N TRP A 390 9.31 17.70 -21.24
CA TRP A 390 8.54 18.11 -20.07
C TRP A 390 8.08 16.93 -19.22
N LEU A 391 7.83 17.17 -17.94
CA LEU A 391 7.11 16.26 -17.06
C LEU A 391 6.34 17.04 -16.00
N GLU A 392 5.38 16.38 -15.37
CA GLU A 392 4.61 16.94 -14.26
C GLU A 392 4.93 16.19 -12.97
N TYR A 393 5.22 16.92 -11.89
CA TYR A 393 5.50 16.35 -10.57
C TYR A 393 5.03 17.29 -9.47
N ASP A 394 4.48 16.75 -8.38
CA ASP A 394 4.04 17.53 -7.22
C ASP A 394 5.25 17.84 -6.32
N LEU A 395 5.83 19.02 -6.49
CA LEU A 395 7.02 19.47 -5.77
C LEU A 395 6.66 20.13 -4.44
N ASN A 396 5.45 20.65 -4.28
CA ASN A 396 5.02 21.35 -3.06
C ASN A 396 4.11 20.51 -2.13
N GLY A 397 3.67 19.34 -2.58
CA GLY A 397 2.85 18.40 -1.83
C GLY A 397 1.37 18.79 -1.71
N ASP A 398 0.88 19.72 -2.53
CA ASP A 398 -0.50 20.23 -2.47
C ASP A 398 -1.51 19.37 -3.26
N GLY A 399 -1.03 18.34 -3.96
CA GLY A 399 -1.83 17.44 -4.79
C GLY A 399 -2.05 17.92 -6.23
N ASN A 400 -1.63 19.14 -6.57
CA ASN A 400 -1.58 19.66 -7.94
C ASN A 400 -0.13 19.63 -8.44
N LYS A 401 0.11 19.05 -9.61
CA LYS A 401 1.48 18.86 -10.11
C LYS A 401 2.02 20.14 -10.76
N GLU A 402 3.26 20.48 -10.42
CA GLU A 402 4.09 21.45 -11.11
C GLU A 402 4.53 20.93 -12.47
N LEU A 403 4.76 21.85 -13.40
CA LEU A 403 5.32 21.55 -14.70
C LEU A 403 6.83 21.84 -14.72
N LEU A 404 7.61 20.85 -15.10
CA LEU A 404 9.06 20.94 -15.32
C LEU A 404 9.35 20.85 -16.82
N VAL A 405 10.04 21.85 -17.38
CA VAL A 405 10.36 21.91 -18.82
C VAL A 405 11.86 22.09 -19.03
N GLN A 406 12.52 21.12 -19.66
CA GLN A 406 13.91 21.26 -20.07
C GLN A 406 13.97 21.74 -21.53
N LEU A 407 14.70 22.84 -21.77
CA LEU A 407 14.91 23.43 -23.09
C LEU A 407 16.24 22.96 -23.70
N ASN A 408 16.36 22.99 -25.03
CA ASN A 408 17.63 22.76 -25.75
C ASN A 408 18.65 23.90 -25.62
N TRP A 409 18.50 24.77 -24.61
CA TRP A 409 19.44 25.85 -24.33
C TRP A 409 20.53 25.35 -23.40
N CYS A 410 21.58 24.79 -24.00
CA CYS A 410 22.59 24.02 -23.29
C CYS A 410 23.99 24.66 -23.34
N GLY A 411 24.74 24.47 -22.26
CA GLY A 411 26.18 24.74 -22.18
C GLY A 411 26.94 23.48 -21.75
N SER A 412 28.24 23.61 -21.45
CA SER A 412 29.05 22.47 -20.97
C SER A 412 28.59 21.90 -19.63
N GLY A 413 27.78 22.66 -18.88
CA GLY A 413 27.21 22.25 -17.61
C GLY A 413 25.89 21.49 -17.70
N GLY A 414 25.18 21.55 -18.82
CA GLY A 414 23.81 21.04 -18.97
C GLY A 414 22.88 22.04 -19.65
N CYS A 415 21.59 21.73 -19.66
CA CYS A 415 20.55 22.50 -20.34
C CYS A 415 19.73 23.37 -19.38
N THR A 416 18.92 24.28 -19.91
CA THR A 416 18.06 25.14 -19.07
C THR A 416 16.77 24.41 -18.68
N LEU A 417 16.41 24.45 -17.39
CA LEU A 417 15.15 23.96 -16.84
C LEU A 417 14.26 25.14 -16.44
N LEU A 418 13.00 25.11 -16.86
CA LEU A 418 11.94 26.00 -16.38
C LEU A 418 11.00 25.23 -15.45
N LEU A 419 10.53 25.89 -14.42
CA LEU A 419 9.59 25.36 -13.44
C LEU A 419 8.34 26.25 -13.41
N PHE A 420 7.17 25.63 -13.45
CA PHE A 420 5.89 26.33 -13.36
C PHE A 420 5.07 25.77 -12.20
N GLU A 421 4.65 26.64 -11.30
CA GLU A 421 3.74 26.33 -10.18
C GLU A 421 2.31 26.15 -10.68
N ASN A 422 1.59 25.18 -10.12
CA ASN A 422 0.18 24.98 -10.43
C ASN A 422 -0.72 25.82 -9.51
N GLN A 423 -1.15 26.99 -9.99
CA GLN A 423 -2.10 27.83 -9.27
C GLN A 423 -3.47 27.75 -9.92
N GLN A 424 -4.44 27.17 -9.21
CA GLN A 424 -5.84 27.07 -9.67
C GLN A 424 -5.97 26.43 -11.07
N GLN A 425 -5.22 25.33 -11.32
CA GLN A 425 -5.21 24.62 -12.61
C GLN A 425 -4.61 25.43 -13.78
N GLN A 426 -3.80 26.45 -13.49
CA GLN A 426 -3.00 27.21 -14.44
C GLN A 426 -1.53 27.15 -14.04
N TRP A 427 -0.65 26.91 -15.01
CA TRP A 427 0.79 26.90 -14.78
C TRP A 427 1.37 28.31 -14.88
N GLN A 428 1.89 28.81 -13.76
CA GLN A 428 2.55 30.11 -13.68
C GLN A 428 4.06 29.91 -13.52
N PHE A 429 4.87 30.68 -14.26
CA PHE A 429 6.32 30.58 -14.18
C PHE A 429 6.82 30.85 -12.75
N SER A 430 7.64 29.94 -12.23
CA SER A 430 8.21 29.99 -10.87
C SER A 430 9.73 30.12 -10.88
N SER A 431 10.42 29.26 -11.63
CA SER A 431 11.89 29.20 -11.58
C SER A 431 12.53 28.95 -12.94
N ARG A 432 13.71 29.53 -13.15
CA ARG A 432 14.62 29.17 -14.25
C ARG A 432 15.96 28.74 -13.66
N ILE A 433 16.40 27.54 -14.03
CA ILE A 433 17.66 26.95 -13.58
C ILE A 433 18.52 26.63 -14.80
N THR A 434 19.76 27.10 -14.80
CA THR A 434 20.73 26.90 -15.88
C THR A 434 21.64 25.72 -15.58
N LEU A 435 22.24 25.13 -16.62
CA LEU A 435 23.26 24.07 -16.50
C LEU A 435 22.74 22.80 -15.78
N VAL A 436 21.49 22.43 -16.05
CA VAL A 436 20.84 21.24 -15.48
C VAL A 436 21.16 20.01 -16.32
N ARG A 437 21.70 18.99 -15.67
CA ARG A 437 21.87 17.65 -16.23
C ARG A 437 20.73 16.75 -15.76
N THR A 438 20.30 15.86 -16.63
CA THR A 438 19.31 14.83 -16.31
C THR A 438 20.03 13.48 -16.10
N PRO A 439 19.51 12.61 -15.22
CA PRO A 439 18.33 12.79 -14.37
C PRO A 439 18.54 13.80 -13.23
N ILE A 440 17.43 14.32 -12.70
CA ILE A 440 17.39 15.23 -11.53
C ILE A 440 16.90 14.41 -10.34
N ASN A 441 17.69 14.31 -9.28
CA ASN A 441 17.23 13.65 -8.06
C ASN A 441 16.40 14.62 -7.20
N LEU A 442 15.40 14.12 -6.49
CA LEU A 442 14.76 14.90 -5.42
C LEU A 442 15.57 14.80 -4.13
N GLY A 443 15.44 15.81 -3.28
CA GLY A 443 15.92 15.75 -1.91
C GLY A 443 14.98 14.92 -1.05
N LEU A 444 15.41 14.52 0.15
CA LEU A 444 14.54 13.95 1.18
C LEU A 444 13.83 15.04 2.00
N GLU A 445 14.35 16.27 1.97
CA GLU A 445 13.81 17.43 2.66
C GLU A 445 13.01 18.34 1.73
N GLN A 446 12.14 19.15 2.35
CA GLN A 446 11.49 20.29 1.72
C GLN A 446 11.99 21.57 2.38
N THR A 447 12.22 22.61 1.58
CA THR A 447 12.54 23.95 2.05
C THR A 447 11.48 24.92 1.55
N ASN A 448 10.92 25.74 2.45
CA ASN A 448 9.85 26.70 2.13
C ASN A 448 8.63 26.08 1.43
N GLY A 449 8.28 24.84 1.81
CA GLY A 449 7.13 24.12 1.26
C GLY A 449 7.37 23.46 -0.09
N TRP A 450 8.60 23.47 -0.62
CA TRP A 450 8.97 22.86 -1.89
C TRP A 450 10.07 21.82 -1.72
N GLN A 451 10.02 20.73 -2.49
CA GLN A 451 11.01 19.67 -2.47
C GLN A 451 12.39 20.18 -2.87
N ASP A 452 13.43 19.86 -2.10
CA ASP A 452 14.79 20.21 -2.52
C ASP A 452 15.14 19.46 -3.82
N LEU A 453 15.92 20.07 -4.73
CA LEU A 453 16.39 19.42 -5.96
C LEU A 453 17.88 19.07 -5.83
N ILE A 454 18.24 17.83 -6.14
CA ILE A 454 19.62 17.36 -6.14
C ILE A 454 20.12 17.24 -7.58
N LEU A 455 21.10 18.08 -7.92
CA LEU A 455 21.60 18.23 -9.29
C LEU A 455 23.08 17.88 -9.39
N PHE A 456 23.43 17.06 -10.38
CA PHE A 456 24.82 16.76 -10.69
C PHE A 456 25.46 17.93 -11.46
N VAL A 457 26.37 18.64 -10.80
CA VAL A 457 27.12 19.75 -11.40
C VAL A 457 28.44 19.21 -11.92
N SER A 458 28.73 19.45 -13.20
CA SER A 458 30.03 19.18 -13.83
C SER A 458 30.19 20.05 -15.08
N GLY A 459 31.43 20.28 -15.54
CA GLY A 459 31.71 21.17 -16.68
C GLY A 459 32.00 22.61 -16.25
N GLY A 460 32.43 23.47 -17.19
CA GLY A 460 32.74 24.88 -16.91
C GLY A 460 33.87 25.13 -15.88
N GLY A 461 34.69 24.13 -15.57
CA GLY A 461 35.73 24.19 -14.55
C GLY A 461 35.28 23.83 -13.13
N ALA A 462 34.01 23.47 -12.93
CA ALA A 462 33.50 23.01 -11.63
C ALA A 462 34.03 21.60 -11.29
N THR A 463 34.25 21.35 -9.99
CA THR A 463 34.55 20.00 -9.49
C THR A 463 33.27 19.17 -9.51
N PRO A 464 33.23 17.99 -10.17
CA PRO A 464 32.01 17.20 -10.29
C PRO A 464 31.44 16.77 -8.94
N ASN A 465 30.19 17.16 -8.63
CA ASN A 465 29.51 16.75 -7.40
C ASN A 465 27.99 16.91 -7.50
N GLN A 466 27.25 16.36 -6.53
CA GLN A 466 25.81 16.58 -6.34
C GLN A 466 25.59 17.82 -5.48
N HIS A 467 24.69 18.71 -5.90
CA HIS A 467 24.38 19.95 -5.18
C HIS A 467 22.90 20.01 -4.81
N VAL A 468 22.61 20.48 -3.59
CA VAL A 468 21.25 20.60 -3.06
C VAL A 468 20.69 22.01 -3.29
N LEU A 469 19.72 22.13 -4.19
CA LEU A 469 19.03 23.38 -4.49
C LEU A 469 17.77 23.47 -3.66
N LYS A 470 17.79 24.42 -2.72
CA LYS A 470 16.68 24.72 -1.82
C LYS A 470 15.86 25.86 -2.37
N TYR A 471 14.53 25.76 -2.30
CA TYR A 471 13.63 26.82 -2.74
C TYR A 471 13.74 28.05 -1.83
N GLN A 472 13.91 29.25 -2.39
CA GLN A 472 14.22 30.49 -1.64
C GLN A 472 12.97 31.29 -1.22
N GLY A 473 11.77 30.79 -1.53
CA GLY A 473 10.48 31.40 -1.21
C GLY A 473 9.75 31.99 -2.42
N ASP A 474 10.49 32.35 -3.47
CA ASP A 474 9.97 32.76 -4.78
C ASP A 474 10.48 31.86 -5.92
N SER A 475 11.72 31.38 -5.83
CA SER A 475 12.36 30.57 -6.86
C SER A 475 13.47 29.66 -6.32
N TYR A 476 13.85 28.64 -7.11
CA TYR A 476 15.13 27.94 -6.92
C TYR A 476 16.30 28.80 -7.44
N PRO A 477 17.52 28.61 -6.89
CA PRO A 477 18.71 29.30 -7.39
C PRO A 477 18.95 29.09 -8.89
N LEU A 478 19.29 30.16 -9.60
CA LEU A 478 19.49 30.16 -11.05
C LEU A 478 20.59 29.20 -11.55
N ASN A 479 21.58 28.90 -10.71
CA ASN A 479 22.70 28.04 -11.08
C ASN A 479 23.02 27.06 -9.95
N PRO A 480 23.04 25.74 -10.21
CA PRO A 480 23.30 24.74 -9.19
C PRO A 480 24.72 24.78 -8.61
N SER A 481 25.70 25.31 -9.35
CA SER A 481 27.10 25.33 -8.90
C SER A 481 27.39 26.25 -7.72
N SER A 482 26.49 27.19 -7.41
CA SER A 482 26.59 28.04 -6.22
C SER A 482 25.91 27.43 -4.98
N ALA A 483 25.18 26.33 -5.14
CA ALA A 483 24.51 25.65 -4.03
C ALA A 483 25.50 24.76 -3.25
N PRO A 484 25.21 24.42 -1.98
CA PRO A 484 26.04 23.48 -1.20
C PRO A 484 26.07 22.08 -1.84
N VAL A 485 27.15 21.34 -1.58
CA VAL A 485 27.23 19.91 -1.93
C VAL A 485 26.22 19.14 -1.07
N ALA A 486 25.47 18.24 -1.71
CA ALA A 486 24.51 17.37 -1.05
C ALA A 486 25.22 16.19 -0.37
N ASN A 487 24.81 15.88 0.86
CA ASN A 487 25.19 14.63 1.51
C ASN A 487 24.34 13.47 0.98
N TYR A 488 24.87 12.24 1.05
CA TYR A 488 24.17 11.05 0.54
C TYR A 488 22.81 10.79 1.20
N ASP A 489 22.66 11.13 2.48
CA ASP A 489 21.43 11.02 3.26
C ASP A 489 20.40 12.12 2.95
N GLN A 490 20.70 13.04 2.04
CA GLN A 490 19.77 14.06 1.57
C GLN A 490 19.16 13.70 0.20
N ILE A 491 19.64 12.64 -0.46
CA ILE A 491 19.27 12.30 -1.84
C ILE A 491 18.14 11.26 -1.82
N SER A 492 16.97 11.63 -2.33
CA SER A 492 15.85 10.73 -2.56
C SER A 492 16.14 9.81 -3.75
N PRO A 493 15.66 8.56 -3.73
CA PRO A 493 15.75 7.68 -4.90
C PRO A 493 14.90 8.16 -6.07
N ILE A 494 14.01 9.14 -5.86
CA ILE A 494 13.17 9.71 -6.92
C ILE A 494 14.02 10.53 -7.89
N GLN A 495 13.99 10.16 -9.17
CA GLN A 495 14.66 10.78 -10.29
C GLN A 495 13.64 11.31 -11.30
N LEU A 496 13.65 12.62 -11.52
CA LEU A 496 12.93 13.28 -12.59
C LEU A 496 13.78 13.27 -13.86
N PHE A 497 13.15 13.25 -15.04
CA PHE A 497 13.81 13.09 -16.34
C PHE A 497 14.69 11.82 -16.38
N SER A 498 14.17 10.72 -15.83
CA SER A 498 14.89 9.46 -15.66
C SER A 498 15.28 8.76 -16.96
N ASP A 499 14.64 9.14 -18.06
CA ASP A 499 14.90 8.63 -19.40
C ASP A 499 16.25 9.10 -19.96
N GLY A 500 16.90 10.08 -19.32
CA GLY A 500 18.23 10.58 -19.70
C GLY A 500 18.27 11.24 -21.08
N GLN A 501 17.10 11.49 -21.69
CA GLN A 501 16.97 12.09 -23.00
C GLN A 501 17.04 13.61 -22.89
N THR A 502 17.77 14.22 -23.82
CA THR A 502 17.85 15.69 -23.94
C THR A 502 16.90 16.20 -25.03
N PRO A 503 16.46 17.46 -24.96
CA PRO A 503 15.66 18.08 -26.02
C PRO A 503 16.34 18.10 -27.41
N HIS A 504 17.67 17.97 -27.47
CA HIS A 504 18.40 17.80 -28.73
C HIS A 504 18.19 16.43 -29.37
N GLN A 505 18.15 15.36 -28.56
CA GLN A 505 17.97 13.99 -29.04
C GLN A 505 16.51 13.75 -29.46
N GLN A 506 15.57 14.19 -28.64
CA GLN A 506 14.14 14.01 -28.88
C GLN A 506 13.36 15.06 -28.08
N GLY A 507 12.73 16.02 -28.74
CA GLY A 507 11.99 17.10 -28.08
C GLY A 507 10.93 17.70 -29.00
N VAL A 508 9.90 18.28 -28.39
CA VAL A 508 8.85 19.03 -29.08
C VAL A 508 9.47 20.32 -29.61
N VAL A 509 9.19 20.67 -30.86
CA VAL A 509 9.64 21.94 -31.50
C VAL A 509 8.58 23.00 -31.30
N MET A 510 8.97 24.20 -30.87
CA MET A 510 8.07 25.34 -30.66
C MET A 510 7.78 26.16 -31.91
#